data_AF-A0A1U8MW33-F1
#
_entry.id   AF-A0A1U8MW33-F1
#
_cell.length_a   1.000
_cell.length_b   1.000
_cell.length_c   1.000
_cell.angle_alpha   90.00
_cell.angle_beta   90.00
_cell.angle_gamma   90.00
#
_symmetry.space_group_name_H-M   'P 1'
#
loop_
_entity.id
_entity.type
_entity.pdbx_description
1 polymer ?
#
loop_
_entity_poly.entity_id
_entity_poly.type
_entity_poly.pdbx_seq_one_letter_code
_entity_poly.pdbx_strand_id
1 'polypeptide(L)'
;MAATGSYFSIIALIILIQLATNLNSCSAATPIRHSGRNTRFIRTSCRTTLQPSLCFVTFSRYATRIRGSPRLLATTALSLAFNTTRFATKSMITLSKRHGLKRREAAALRVCVEELGDSIDELKDSIGKLSRHGAGGSTFLLRVMQL
;
A
#
# COMPACT_ATOMS: atom_id res chain seq x y z
N MET A 1 10.73 26.30 43.79
CA MET A 1 11.58 25.57 42.83
C MET A 1 11.16 24.09 42.65
N ALA A 2 9.93 23.70 42.99
CA ALA A 2 9.48 22.29 42.95
C ALA A 2 8.66 21.92 41.70
N ALA A 3 8.13 22.90 40.95
CA ALA A 3 7.24 22.63 39.82
C ALA A 3 7.99 22.16 38.56
N THR A 4 9.24 22.61 38.36
CA THR A 4 10.06 22.25 37.19
C THR A 4 10.39 20.76 37.18
N GLY A 5 10.68 20.16 38.33
CA GLY A 5 10.97 18.72 38.47
C GLY A 5 9.78 17.83 38.09
N SER A 6 8.55 18.29 38.33
CA SER A 6 7.33 17.56 37.96
C SER A 6 7.16 17.48 36.45
N TYR A 7 7.40 18.58 35.72
CA TYR A 7 7.34 18.59 34.26
C TYR A 7 8.41 17.69 33.62
N PHE A 8 9.64 17.69 34.14
CA PHE A 8 10.69 16.78 33.66
C PHE A 8 10.32 15.31 33.89
N SER A 9 9.73 14.99 35.04
CA SER A 9 9.27 13.63 35.35
C SER A 9 8.14 13.17 34.42
N ILE A 10 7.20 14.06 34.07
CA ILE A 10 6.10 13.75 33.15
C ILE A 10 6.62 13.54 31.73
N ILE A 11 7.54 14.40 31.26
CA ILE A 11 8.15 14.27 29.93
C ILE A 11 8.94 12.96 29.81
N ALA A 12 9.71 12.59 30.83
CA ALA A 12 10.44 11.32 30.85
C ALA A 12 9.50 10.11 30.79
N LEU A 13 8.37 10.15 31.50
CA LEU A 13 7.37 9.08 31.49
C LEU A 13 6.72 8.92 30.11
N ILE A 14 6.41 10.03 29.43
CA ILE A 14 5.84 10.03 28.08
C ILE A 14 6.84 9.42 27.08
N ILE A 15 8.12 9.77 27.17
CA ILE A 15 9.16 9.22 26.27
C ILE A 15 9.29 7.70 26.47
N LEU A 16 9.27 7.21 27.70
CA LEU A 16 9.34 5.78 28.00
C LEU A 16 8.13 5.00 27.46
N ILE A 17 6.92 5.57 27.57
CA ILE A 17 5.70 4.98 27.02
C ILE A 17 5.77 4.89 25.49
N GLN A 18 6.25 5.95 24.82
CA GLN A 18 6.43 5.95 23.36
C GLN A 18 7.50 4.93 22.92
N LEU A 19 8.59 4.76 23.67
CA LEU A 19 9.62 3.79 23.34
C LEU A 19 9.11 2.34 23.48
N ALA A 20 8.30 2.07 24.51
CA ALA A 20 7.69 0.76 24.74
C ALA A 20 6.63 0.40 23.67
N THR A 21 5.83 1.36 23.20
CA THR A 21 4.85 1.13 22.12
C THR A 21 5.49 0.93 20.76
N ASN A 22 6.65 1.58 20.50
CA ASN A 22 7.42 1.39 19.27
C ASN A 22 8.15 0.02 19.23
N LEU A 23 8.58 -0.52 20.36
CA LEU A 23 9.18 -1.87 20.43
C LEU A 23 8.14 -2.98 20.16
N ASN A 24 6.87 -2.76 20.47
CA ASN A 24 5.79 -3.72 20.24
C ASN A 24 5.21 -3.68 18.82
N SER A 25 5.72 -2.80 17.95
CA SER A 25 5.34 -2.74 16.52
C SER A 25 6.26 -3.51 15.59
N CYS A 26 7.09 -4.41 16.13
CA CYS A 26 7.57 -5.55 15.34
C CYS A 26 6.37 -6.49 15.12
N SER A 27 5.66 -6.28 14.01
CA SER A 27 4.79 -7.31 13.44
C SER A 27 5.55 -8.62 13.49
N ALA A 28 5.01 -9.62 14.19
CA ALA A 28 5.50 -10.98 14.09
C ALA A 28 5.55 -11.32 12.60
N ALA A 29 6.75 -11.30 12.02
CA ALA A 29 6.97 -11.78 10.68
C ALA A 29 6.68 -13.27 10.75
N THR A 30 5.48 -13.66 10.34
CA THR A 30 5.21 -15.07 10.07
C THR A 30 6.33 -15.53 9.14
N PRO A 31 7.04 -16.63 9.46
CA PRO A 31 8.06 -17.14 8.56
C PRO A 31 7.34 -17.50 7.26
N ILE A 32 7.48 -16.64 6.26
CA ILE A 32 6.91 -16.89 4.95
C ILE A 32 7.62 -18.15 4.48
N ARG A 33 6.89 -19.27 4.40
CA ARG A 33 7.37 -20.51 3.78
C ARG A 33 7.60 -20.22 2.30
N HIS A 34 8.77 -19.66 2.02
CA HIS A 34 9.18 -19.26 0.69
C HIS A 34 9.51 -20.52 -0.10
N SER A 35 8.72 -20.78 -1.15
CA SER A 35 9.31 -21.43 -2.32
C SER A 35 10.38 -20.47 -2.85
N GLY A 36 11.65 -20.73 -2.53
CA GLY A 36 12.78 -19.83 -2.81
C GLY A 36 12.91 -19.43 -4.29
N ARG A 37 12.32 -20.22 -5.20
CA ARG A 37 12.23 -19.92 -6.64
C ARG A 37 11.29 -18.74 -6.93
N ASN A 38 10.14 -18.65 -6.27
CA ASN A 38 9.15 -17.61 -6.56
C ASN A 38 9.57 -16.24 -6.01
N THR A 39 10.22 -16.21 -4.83
CA THR A 39 10.76 -14.97 -4.29
C THR A 39 11.96 -14.47 -5.05
N ARG A 40 12.78 -15.38 -5.61
CA ARG A 40 13.88 -14.99 -6.51
C ARG A 40 13.34 -14.31 -7.77
N PHE A 41 12.30 -14.86 -8.39
CA PHE A 41 11.65 -14.22 -9.53
C PHE A 41 11.19 -12.79 -9.19
N ILE A 42 10.46 -12.61 -8.08
CA ILE A 42 9.99 -11.28 -7.65
C ILE A 42 11.17 -10.33 -7.42
N ARG A 43 12.23 -10.80 -6.75
CA ARG A 43 13.43 -10.00 -6.51
C ARG A 43 14.07 -9.53 -7.81
N THR A 44 14.19 -10.41 -8.80
CA THR A 44 14.71 -10.06 -10.12
C THR A 44 13.81 -9.06 -10.82
N SER A 45 12.50 -9.27 -10.84
CA SER A 45 11.55 -8.35 -11.46
C SER A 45 11.54 -6.97 -10.80
N CYS A 46 11.71 -6.89 -9.48
CA CYS A 46 11.71 -5.62 -8.75
C CYS A 46 12.97 -4.77 -8.99
N ARG A 47 14.08 -5.35 -9.47
CA ARG A 47 15.34 -4.60 -9.71
C ARG A 47 15.21 -3.49 -10.74
N THR A 48 14.27 -3.62 -11.67
CA THR A 48 14.03 -2.63 -12.74
C THR A 48 12.96 -1.60 -12.36
N THR A 49 12.46 -1.62 -11.11
CA THR A 49 11.47 -0.66 -10.63
C THR A 49 12.14 0.53 -9.94
N LEU A 50 11.45 1.66 -9.86
CA LEU A 50 11.93 2.87 -9.17
C LEU A 50 12.17 2.64 -7.67
N GLN A 51 11.39 1.74 -7.05
CA GLN A 51 11.48 1.42 -5.62
C GLN A 51 11.65 -0.09 -5.41
N PRO A 52 12.86 -0.65 -5.64
CA PRO A 52 13.09 -2.09 -5.60
C PRO A 52 12.79 -2.74 -4.25
N SER A 53 13.09 -2.04 -3.16
CA SER A 53 12.83 -2.51 -1.79
C SER A 53 11.34 -2.61 -1.50
N LEU A 54 10.59 -1.54 -1.79
CA LEU A 54 9.13 -1.50 -1.61
C LEU A 54 8.44 -2.54 -2.49
N CYS A 55 8.85 -2.66 -3.75
CA CYS A 55 8.37 -3.69 -4.67
C CYS A 55 8.55 -5.10 -4.07
N PHE A 56 9.75 -5.44 -3.60
CA PHE A 56 10.03 -6.77 -3.06
C PHE A 56 9.23 -7.06 -1.79
N VAL A 57 9.19 -6.13 -0.83
CA VAL A 57 8.42 -6.30 0.42
C VAL A 57 6.93 -6.46 0.12
N THR A 58 6.42 -5.72 -0.85
CA THR A 58 5.01 -5.79 -1.26
C THR A 58 4.69 -7.13 -1.92
N PHE A 59 5.42 -7.52 -2.96
CA PHE A 59 5.08 -8.69 -3.78
C PHE A 59 5.55 -10.02 -3.21
N SER A 60 6.56 -10.05 -2.34
CA SER A 60 7.03 -11.29 -1.70
C SER A 60 5.94 -12.02 -0.91
N ARG A 61 4.97 -11.28 -0.35
CA ARG A 61 3.79 -11.82 0.33
C ARG A 61 2.84 -12.56 -0.62
N TYR A 62 2.90 -12.25 -1.91
CA TYR A 62 2.11 -12.88 -2.97
C TYR A 62 2.91 -13.92 -3.77
N ALA A 63 4.11 -14.31 -3.33
CA ALA A 63 5.01 -15.19 -4.08
C ALA A 63 4.39 -16.56 -4.44
N THR A 64 3.61 -17.15 -3.55
CA THR A 64 2.90 -18.41 -3.79
C THR A 64 1.85 -18.30 -4.89
N ARG A 65 1.24 -17.12 -5.03
CA ARG A 65 0.22 -16.79 -6.02
C ARG A 65 0.83 -16.35 -7.35
N ILE A 66 1.92 -15.58 -7.31
CA ILE A 66 2.64 -15.12 -8.51
C ILE A 66 3.32 -16.29 -9.24
N ARG A 67 3.80 -17.31 -8.52
CA ARG A 67 4.38 -18.55 -9.08
C ARG A 67 5.45 -18.34 -10.17
N GLY A 68 6.20 -17.23 -10.07
CA GLY A 68 7.20 -16.91 -11.08
C GLY A 68 6.65 -16.43 -12.43
N SER A 69 5.36 -16.09 -12.52
CA SER A 69 4.72 -15.64 -13.76
C SER A 69 4.75 -14.11 -13.87
N PRO A 70 5.33 -13.54 -14.94
CA PRO A 70 5.27 -12.11 -15.22
C PRO A 70 3.84 -11.58 -15.32
N ARG A 71 2.94 -12.36 -15.93
CA ARG A 71 1.53 -12.00 -16.04
C ARG A 71 0.86 -11.94 -14.68
N LEU A 72 1.06 -12.96 -13.82
CA LEU A 72 0.46 -12.95 -12.49
C LEU A 72 1.04 -11.84 -11.61
N LEU A 73 2.33 -11.52 -11.75
CA LEU A 73 2.95 -10.37 -11.09
C LEU A 73 2.30 -9.06 -11.54
N ALA A 74 2.19 -8.83 -12.86
CA ALA A 74 1.57 -7.62 -13.42
C ALA A 74 0.10 -7.48 -13.00
N THR A 75 -0.68 -8.55 -13.06
CA THR A 75 -2.07 -8.53 -12.61
C THR A 75 -2.19 -8.27 -11.11
N THR A 76 -1.30 -8.84 -10.29
CA THR A 76 -1.28 -8.59 -8.83
C THR A 76 -0.95 -7.12 -8.55
N ALA A 77 0.01 -6.57 -9.29
CA ALA A 77 0.43 -5.17 -9.16
C ALA A 77 -0.69 -4.20 -9.52
N LEU A 78 -1.37 -4.42 -10.64
CA LEU A 78 -2.46 -3.56 -11.07
C LEU A 78 -3.67 -3.63 -10.13
N SER A 79 -4.02 -4.81 -9.62
CA SER A 79 -5.10 -4.92 -8.64
C SER A 79 -4.75 -4.22 -7.32
N LEU A 80 -3.50 -4.36 -6.84
CA LEU A 80 -3.06 -3.65 -5.64
C LEU A 80 -3.06 -2.13 -5.83
N ALA A 81 -2.59 -1.65 -6.99
CA ALA A 81 -2.63 -0.25 -7.36
C ALA A 81 -4.09 0.25 -7.38
N PHE A 82 -4.99 -0.45 -8.06
CA PHE A 82 -6.42 -0.12 -8.14
C PHE A 82 -7.06 0.04 -6.75
N ASN A 83 -6.86 -0.94 -5.85
CA ASN A 83 -7.42 -0.88 -4.50
C ASN A 83 -6.80 0.26 -3.67
N THR A 84 -5.49 0.47 -3.80
CA THR A 84 -4.77 1.54 -3.09
C THR A 84 -5.23 2.91 -3.55
N THR A 85 -5.35 3.12 -4.86
CA THR A 85 -5.87 4.37 -5.44
C THR A 85 -7.30 4.61 -4.98
N ARG A 86 -8.17 3.60 -5.06
CA ARG A 86 -9.56 3.72 -4.58
C ARG A 86 -9.65 4.07 -3.09
N PHE A 87 -8.81 3.46 -2.26
CA PHE A 87 -8.73 3.79 -0.84
C PHE A 87 -8.26 5.24 -0.64
N ALA A 88 -7.18 5.63 -1.33
CA ALA A 88 -6.64 6.99 -1.28
C ALA A 88 -7.68 8.04 -1.71
N THR A 89 -8.41 7.81 -2.80
CA THR A 89 -9.49 8.70 -3.26
C THR A 89 -10.55 8.89 -2.17
N LYS A 90 -10.99 7.81 -1.52
CA LYS A 90 -11.94 7.90 -0.40
C LYS A 90 -11.38 8.70 0.77
N SER A 91 -10.13 8.44 1.15
CA SER A 91 -9.46 9.19 2.21
C SER A 91 -9.35 10.67 1.87
N MET A 92 -9.04 11.02 0.62
CA MET A 92 -8.98 12.41 0.16
C MET A 92 -10.35 13.08 0.10
N ILE A 93 -11.41 12.36 -0.29
CA ILE A 93 -12.80 12.86 -0.20
C ILE A 93 -13.19 13.13 1.25
N THR A 94 -12.83 12.26 2.18
CA THR A 94 -13.08 12.51 3.61
C THR A 94 -12.28 13.71 4.10
N LEU A 95 -11.01 13.83 3.69
CA LEU A 95 -10.15 14.95 4.06
C LEU A 95 -10.66 16.27 3.51
N SER A 96 -11.15 16.31 2.26
CA SER A 96 -11.65 17.54 1.62
C SER A 96 -12.90 18.11 2.29
N LYS A 97 -13.63 17.28 3.04
CA LYS A 97 -14.81 17.67 3.82
C LYS A 97 -14.47 18.09 5.26
N ARG A 98 -13.21 18.00 5.68
CA ARG A 98 -12.81 18.34 7.04
C ARG A 98 -12.93 19.85 7.27
N HIS A 99 -13.54 20.22 8.40
CA HIS A 99 -13.57 21.61 8.84
C HIS A 99 -12.15 22.15 9.11
N GLY A 100 -11.92 23.43 8.83
CA GLY A 100 -10.65 24.11 9.08
C GLY A 100 -9.67 24.14 7.90
N LEU A 101 -10.05 23.62 6.72
CA LEU A 101 -9.24 23.75 5.51
C LEU A 101 -9.29 25.18 4.94
N LYS A 102 -8.14 25.70 4.51
CA LYS A 102 -8.08 26.91 3.70
C LYS A 102 -8.66 26.63 2.31
N ARG A 103 -9.19 27.67 1.65
CA ARG A 103 -9.74 27.56 0.28
C ARG A 103 -8.77 26.90 -0.71
N ARG A 104 -7.47 27.23 -0.63
CA ARG A 104 -6.45 26.64 -1.50
C ARG A 104 -6.21 25.14 -1.23
N GLU A 105 -6.29 24.72 0.03
CA GLU A 105 -6.11 23.31 0.42
C GLU A 105 -7.30 22.47 -0.04
N ALA A 106 -8.53 22.98 0.15
CA ALA A 106 -9.73 22.32 -0.35
C ALA A 106 -9.74 22.20 -1.89
N ALA A 107 -9.29 23.23 -2.59
CA ALA A 107 -9.15 23.20 -4.04
C ALA A 107 -8.10 22.16 -4.49
N ALA A 108 -6.93 22.11 -3.85
CA ALA A 108 -5.91 21.12 -4.16
C ALA A 108 -6.40 19.68 -3.93
N LEU A 109 -7.12 19.43 -2.83
CA LEU A 109 -7.71 18.12 -2.56
C LEU A 109 -8.75 17.72 -3.60
N ARG A 110 -9.53 18.67 -4.13
CA ARG A 110 -10.50 18.38 -5.19
C ARG A 110 -9.79 17.94 -6.48
N VAL A 111 -8.74 18.64 -6.89
CA VAL A 111 -7.91 18.26 -8.04
C VAL A 111 -7.32 16.87 -7.83
N CYS A 112 -6.76 16.58 -6.64
CA CYS A 112 -6.24 15.24 -6.39
C CYS A 112 -7.33 14.15 -6.44
N VAL A 113 -8.54 14.43 -5.99
CA VAL A 113 -9.66 13.48 -6.08
C VAL A 113 -10.06 13.23 -7.53
N GLU A 114 -10.06 14.26 -8.37
CA GLU A 114 -10.33 14.16 -9.81
C GLU A 114 -9.27 13.29 -10.50
N GLU A 115 -7.99 13.61 -10.32
CA GLU A 115 -6.86 12.85 -10.91
C GLU A 115 -6.81 11.38 -10.45
N LEU A 116 -7.09 11.12 -9.16
CA LEU A 116 -7.17 9.76 -8.65
C LEU A 116 -8.42 9.02 -9.17
N GLY A 117 -9.50 9.75 -9.50
CA GLY A 117 -10.68 9.20 -10.16
C GLY A 117 -10.34 8.67 -11.54
N ASP A 118 -9.67 9.50 -12.36
CA ASP A 118 -9.22 9.13 -13.69
C ASP A 118 -8.25 7.93 -13.65
N SER A 119 -7.32 7.96 -12.69
CA SER A 119 -6.39 6.85 -12.45
C SER A 119 -7.10 5.52 -12.13
N ILE A 120 -8.24 5.54 -11.44
CA ILE A 120 -9.02 4.33 -11.14
C ILE A 120 -9.58 3.72 -12.42
N ASP A 121 -10.10 4.56 -13.32
CA ASP A 121 -10.69 4.10 -14.58
C ASP A 121 -9.62 3.54 -15.53
N GLU A 122 -8.45 4.17 -15.59
CA GLU A 122 -7.30 3.70 -16.36
C GLU A 122 -6.74 2.37 -15.83
N LEU A 123 -6.68 2.22 -14.51
CA LEU A 123 -6.28 0.97 -13.86
C LEU A 123 -7.28 -0.14 -14.16
N LYS A 124 -8.59 0.16 -14.12
CA LYS A 124 -9.65 -0.80 -14.46
C LYS A 124 -9.55 -1.26 -15.90
N ASP A 125 -9.33 -0.34 -16.84
CA ASP A 125 -9.11 -0.67 -18.26
C ASP A 125 -7.85 -1.52 -18.46
N SER A 126 -6.74 -1.14 -17.81
CA SER A 126 -5.48 -1.90 -17.85
C SER A 126 -5.65 -3.35 -17.39
N ILE A 127 -6.44 -3.57 -16.32
CA ILE A 127 -6.75 -4.92 -15.87
C ILE A 127 -7.64 -5.66 -16.87
N GLY A 128 -8.64 -4.98 -17.45
CA GLY A 128 -9.48 -5.54 -18.52
C GLY A 128 -8.66 -6.01 -19.71
N LYS A 129 -7.69 -5.19 -20.17
CA LYS A 129 -6.76 -5.52 -21.26
C LYS A 129 -5.91 -6.76 -20.96
N LEU A 130 -5.38 -6.90 -19.75
CA LEU A 130 -4.60 -8.09 -19.36
C LEU A 130 -5.46 -9.35 -19.19
N SER A 131 -6.73 -9.20 -18.86
CA SER A 131 -7.69 -10.30 -18.72
C SER A 131 -8.02 -10.92 -20.08
N ARG A 132 -8.25 -10.07 -21.08
CA ARG A 132 -8.73 -10.47 -22.41
C ARG A 132 -7.71 -11.30 -23.21
N HIS A 133 -6.41 -11.15 -22.91
CA HIS A 133 -5.33 -11.81 -23.65
C HIS A 133 -4.72 -13.03 -22.92
N GLY A 134 -5.44 -13.70 -22.00
CA GLY A 134 -4.90 -14.91 -21.37
C GLY A 134 -5.89 -15.77 -20.59
N ALA A 135 -6.03 -17.03 -21.01
CA ALA A 135 -6.93 -18.08 -20.49
C ALA A 135 -6.68 -18.55 -19.03
N GLY A 136 -5.90 -17.83 -18.23
CA GLY A 136 -5.48 -18.29 -16.88
C GLY A 136 -5.47 -17.25 -15.77
N GLY A 137 -6.10 -16.06 -15.95
CA GLY A 137 -6.07 -14.97 -14.96
C GLY A 137 -7.42 -14.53 -14.39
N SER A 138 -8.54 -14.99 -14.94
CA SER A 138 -9.86 -14.39 -14.69
C SER A 138 -10.38 -14.63 -13.27
N THR A 139 -10.17 -15.84 -12.71
CA THR A 139 -10.51 -16.17 -11.31
C THR A 139 -9.62 -15.47 -10.29
N PHE A 140 -8.41 -15.07 -10.70
CA PHE A 140 -7.46 -14.37 -9.84
C PHE A 140 -7.87 -12.90 -9.64
N LEU A 141 -8.26 -12.23 -10.72
CA LEU A 141 -8.60 -10.81 -10.70
C LEU A 141 -9.84 -10.51 -9.86
N LEU A 142 -10.86 -11.36 -9.93
CA LEU A 142 -12.08 -11.21 -9.13
C LEU A 142 -11.80 -11.23 -7.62
N ARG A 143 -10.92 -12.11 -7.16
CA ARG A 143 -10.58 -12.22 -5.72
C ARG A 143 -9.72 -11.09 -5.19
N VAL A 144 -8.98 -10.37 -6.04
CA VAL A 144 -8.13 -9.25 -5.59
C VAL A 144 -8.83 -7.90 -5.72
N MET A 145 -9.68 -7.71 -6.74
CA MET A 145 -10.52 -6.51 -6.84
C MET A 145 -11.57 -6.38 -5.72
N GLN A 146 -11.89 -7.48 -5.03
CA GLN A 146 -12.86 -7.52 -3.92
C GLN A 146 -12.25 -7.34 -2.52
N LEU A 147 -10.91 -7.29 -2.42
CA LEU A 147 -10.18 -6.94 -1.19
C LEU A 147 -9.99 -5.42 -1.10
#